data_AF-A0A388QJX2-F1
#
_entry.id   AF-A0A388QJX2-F1
#
_cell.length_a   1.000
_cell.length_b   1.000
_cell.length_c   1.000
_cell.angle_alpha   90.00
_cell.angle_beta   90.00
_cell.angle_gamma   90.00
#
_symmetry.space_group_name_H-M   'P 1'
#
loop_
_entity.id
_entity.type
_entity.pdbx_description
1 polymer ?
#
loop_
_entity_poly.entity_id
_entity_poly.type
_entity_poly.pdbx_seq_one_letter_code
_entity_poly.pdbx_strand_id
1 'polypeptide(L)'
;MKNNTKSILFGFILLFVLLPNSVFAADPDTDGDGIPDSLDSCPTDPETINGFQDTDGCPDVVPPPTDTDGDGIPDSLDSCPTQDETVNGFQDTDGCPDVVPPPTDTDGDGIPNSIDTCITQPETLNGYQDTDGCPDTNPATTDTDGDGISDSLDQCPTQDETVNGFADLDGCPDVVPPTDTDGDGISDSLDQCPTQPETVNGFADLDGCPDVVAPKDTDNDGIDDKIDQCPTQSETVNGFDDSDGCPDVLTIQDSDKDGIVNSADTCPRSPETFNGFQDTDGCPDVVPVNDSDGDLIIDSVDSCPTQAETVNGFQDTDGCPDTLPIQDSDKDGISDDYDKCPIQSETINNYQDTDGCPDVVPVNDSVPTSKSEQDNSFFQWTAIIAAIITAVGAIGAAKFKKPS
;
A
#
# COMPACT_ATOMS: atom_id res chain seq x y z
N MET A 1 -70.14 -6.25 -27.84
CA MET A 1 -71.43 -6.43 -27.12
C MET A 1 -71.29 -5.79 -25.74
N LYS A 2 -72.35 -5.17 -25.18
CA LYS A 2 -72.31 -4.67 -23.79
C LYS A 2 -72.30 -5.84 -22.82
N ASN A 3 -71.53 -5.76 -21.74
CA ASN A 3 -71.84 -6.46 -20.49
C ASN A 3 -71.42 -5.62 -19.28
N ASN A 4 -72.39 -5.34 -18.42
CA ASN A 4 -72.21 -4.63 -17.15
C ASN A 4 -72.23 -5.64 -16.00
N THR A 5 -71.31 -5.56 -15.04
CA THR A 5 -71.57 -5.99 -13.65
C THR A 5 -70.61 -5.30 -12.69
N LYS A 6 -71.04 -4.20 -12.04
CA LYS A 6 -71.49 -4.13 -10.63
C LYS A 6 -70.36 -4.09 -9.60
N SER A 7 -69.98 -2.88 -9.20
CA SER A 7 -69.29 -2.61 -7.93
C SER A 7 -70.15 -3.06 -6.75
N ILE A 8 -69.54 -3.69 -5.75
CA ILE A 8 -70.14 -3.96 -4.44
C ILE A 8 -69.30 -3.24 -3.38
N LEU A 9 -69.88 -2.21 -2.80
CA LEU A 9 -69.29 -1.42 -1.72
C LEU A 9 -69.71 -2.04 -0.39
N PHE A 10 -68.79 -2.71 0.32
CA PHE A 10 -68.98 -3.13 1.70
C PHE A 10 -68.09 -2.29 2.61
N GLY A 11 -68.70 -1.32 3.30
CA GLY A 11 -68.02 -0.62 4.38
C GLY A 11 -67.92 -1.54 5.60
N PHE A 12 -66.72 -1.69 6.14
CA PHE A 12 -66.51 -2.31 7.45
C PHE A 12 -66.19 -1.25 8.50
N ILE A 13 -66.84 -1.39 9.64
CA ILE A 13 -66.85 -0.40 10.73
C ILE A 13 -65.52 -0.48 11.49
N LEU A 14 -64.88 0.68 11.63
CA LEU A 14 -63.63 0.87 12.36
C LEU A 14 -63.87 0.73 13.87
N LEU A 15 -63.77 -0.49 14.41
CA LEU A 15 -63.84 -0.74 15.84
C LEU A 15 -62.43 -0.70 16.46
N PHE A 16 -61.99 0.49 16.86
CA PHE A 16 -60.75 0.68 17.62
C PHE A 16 -60.87 0.02 19.00
N VAL A 17 -60.35 -1.20 19.14
CA VAL A 17 -60.15 -1.85 20.45
C VAL A 17 -58.71 -1.58 20.88
N LEU A 18 -58.54 -0.68 21.83
CA LEU A 18 -57.26 -0.45 22.51
C LEU A 18 -56.92 -1.69 23.35
N LEU A 19 -55.94 -2.47 22.89
CA LEU A 19 -55.24 -3.46 23.71
C LEU A 19 -53.82 -2.96 24.00
N PRO A 20 -53.25 -3.29 25.17
CA PRO A 20 -51.98 -2.74 25.62
C PRO A 20 -50.82 -3.28 24.79
N ASN A 21 -49.74 -2.50 24.71
CA ASN A 21 -48.49 -2.85 24.03
C ASN A 21 -47.96 -4.20 24.49
N SER A 22 -48.25 -5.26 23.73
CA SER A 22 -47.45 -6.48 23.73
C SER A 22 -46.12 -6.12 23.11
N VAL A 23 -45.06 -6.15 23.92
CA VAL A 23 -43.69 -6.12 23.41
C VAL A 23 -43.45 -7.46 22.73
N PHE A 24 -43.82 -7.55 21.46
CA PHE A 24 -43.29 -8.59 20.59
C PHE A 24 -41.77 -8.36 20.58
N ALA A 25 -41.02 -9.30 21.16
CA ALA A 25 -39.64 -9.46 20.75
C ALA A 25 -39.68 -9.68 19.24
N ALA A 26 -38.91 -8.89 18.50
CA ALA A 26 -38.64 -9.24 17.12
C ALA A 26 -37.99 -10.63 17.17
N ASP A 27 -38.59 -11.56 16.44
CA ASP A 27 -37.99 -12.87 16.21
C ASP A 27 -36.65 -12.60 15.51
N PRO A 28 -35.53 -13.17 15.97
CA PRO A 28 -34.23 -12.94 15.34
C PRO A 28 -34.25 -13.37 13.88
N ASP A 29 -33.36 -12.73 13.12
CA ASP A 29 -33.10 -12.90 11.70
C ASP A 29 -31.57 -12.82 11.63
N THR A 30 -30.93 -13.99 11.57
CA THR A 30 -29.51 -14.17 11.93
C THR A 30 -28.57 -13.85 10.77
N ASP A 31 -29.00 -14.01 9.52
CA ASP A 31 -28.24 -13.63 8.32
C ASP A 31 -28.77 -12.37 7.61
N GLY A 32 -30.00 -11.93 7.90
CA GLY A 32 -30.54 -10.64 7.50
C GLY A 32 -31.30 -10.63 6.18
N ASP A 33 -31.79 -11.78 5.70
CA ASP A 33 -32.56 -11.86 4.45
C ASP A 33 -34.01 -11.35 4.55
N GLY A 34 -34.54 -11.22 5.78
CA GLY A 34 -35.90 -10.76 6.09
C GLY A 34 -36.90 -11.87 6.45
N ILE A 35 -36.49 -13.13 6.47
CA ILE A 35 -37.21 -14.30 6.99
C ILE A 35 -36.71 -14.57 8.41
N PRO A 36 -37.57 -14.54 9.44
CA PRO A 36 -37.11 -14.79 10.81
C PRO A 36 -36.65 -16.24 11.04
N ASP A 37 -35.66 -16.43 11.93
CA ASP A 37 -35.03 -17.71 12.33
C ASP A 37 -36.04 -18.84 12.67
N SER A 38 -37.29 -18.52 13.04
CA SER A 38 -38.32 -19.53 13.35
C SER A 38 -39.16 -20.00 12.16
N LEU A 39 -39.05 -19.30 11.02
CA LEU A 39 -39.69 -19.62 9.74
C LEU A 39 -38.66 -20.02 8.67
N ASP A 40 -37.40 -19.66 8.89
CA ASP A 40 -36.25 -19.95 8.06
C ASP A 40 -35.78 -21.43 8.23
N SER A 41 -35.49 -22.08 7.09
CA SER A 41 -34.97 -23.45 7.00
C SER A 41 -33.44 -23.52 6.99
N CYS A 42 -32.75 -22.42 6.69
CA CYS A 42 -31.31 -22.24 6.72
C CYS A 42 -30.86 -20.97 7.50
N PRO A 43 -31.11 -20.84 8.84
CA PRO A 43 -30.96 -19.59 9.63
C PRO A 43 -29.55 -18.98 9.83
N THR A 44 -28.62 -19.22 8.92
CA THR A 44 -27.28 -18.64 8.88
C THR A 44 -26.77 -18.41 7.45
N ASP A 45 -27.52 -18.81 6.44
CA ASP A 45 -27.17 -18.77 5.02
C ASP A 45 -28.31 -18.08 4.25
N PRO A 46 -28.18 -16.80 3.88
CA PRO A 46 -29.32 -15.98 3.47
C PRO A 46 -29.95 -16.40 2.14
N GLU A 47 -31.28 -16.29 2.05
CA GLU A 47 -32.10 -16.57 0.87
C GLU A 47 -31.59 -15.88 -0.41
N THR A 48 -31.66 -16.61 -1.52
CA THR A 48 -31.26 -16.12 -2.84
C THR A 48 -32.50 -15.84 -3.70
N ILE A 49 -33.14 -14.69 -3.46
CA ILE A 49 -34.35 -14.25 -4.17
C ILE A 49 -34.13 -14.26 -5.70
N ASN A 50 -34.61 -15.32 -6.36
CA ASN A 50 -34.37 -15.62 -7.76
C ASN A 50 -35.63 -16.09 -8.52
N GLY A 51 -36.76 -16.25 -7.83
CA GLY A 51 -38.02 -16.75 -8.36
C GLY A 51 -38.29 -18.24 -8.10
N PHE A 52 -37.37 -18.93 -7.42
CA PHE A 52 -37.45 -20.34 -7.08
C PHE A 52 -37.31 -20.52 -5.56
N GLN A 53 -38.39 -20.94 -4.92
CA GLN A 53 -38.49 -21.24 -3.49
C GLN A 53 -38.25 -20.10 -2.49
N ASP A 54 -38.07 -18.82 -2.92
CA ASP A 54 -37.83 -17.53 -2.20
C ASP A 54 -38.57 -17.22 -0.83
N THR A 55 -38.94 -18.23 -0.06
CA THR A 55 -39.82 -18.20 1.12
C THR A 55 -39.47 -19.30 2.13
N ASP A 56 -38.52 -20.19 1.83
CA ASP A 56 -38.05 -21.20 2.77
C ASP A 56 -36.77 -20.82 3.51
N GLY A 57 -36.08 -19.74 3.08
CA GLY A 57 -34.92 -19.17 3.77
C GLY A 57 -33.59 -19.79 3.34
N CYS A 58 -33.56 -20.61 2.29
CA CYS A 58 -32.35 -21.30 1.87
C CYS A 58 -31.80 -20.76 0.53
N PRO A 59 -30.46 -20.62 0.37
CA PRO A 59 -29.86 -20.12 -0.85
C PRO A 59 -29.97 -21.16 -1.98
N ASP A 60 -30.99 -20.96 -2.82
CA ASP A 60 -31.32 -21.85 -3.92
C ASP A 60 -30.75 -21.41 -5.28
N VAL A 61 -30.79 -22.34 -6.24
CA VAL A 61 -30.49 -22.06 -7.65
C VAL A 61 -31.65 -22.53 -8.54
N VAL A 62 -32.10 -21.65 -9.44
CA VAL A 62 -33.11 -22.02 -10.45
C VAL A 62 -32.59 -23.23 -11.26
N PRO A 63 -33.31 -24.36 -11.30
CA PRO A 63 -32.90 -25.49 -12.12
C PRO A 63 -32.78 -25.06 -13.59
N PRO A 64 -31.74 -25.47 -14.32
CA PRO A 64 -31.68 -25.20 -15.75
C PRO A 64 -32.93 -25.80 -16.43
N PRO A 65 -33.50 -25.10 -17.42
CA PRO A 65 -34.66 -25.63 -18.13
C PRO A 65 -34.27 -26.93 -18.85
N THR A 66 -35.24 -27.82 -19.05
CA THR A 66 -35.00 -29.08 -19.76
C THR A 66 -34.63 -28.78 -21.22
N ASP A 67 -33.61 -29.50 -21.68
CA ASP A 67 -33.04 -29.52 -23.02
C ASP A 67 -32.76 -31.01 -23.27
N THR A 68 -33.55 -31.63 -24.16
CA THR A 68 -33.69 -33.08 -24.28
C THR A 68 -32.69 -33.73 -25.24
N ASP A 69 -32.23 -33.01 -26.26
CA ASP A 69 -31.20 -33.44 -27.22
C ASP A 69 -29.84 -32.76 -26.98
N GLY A 70 -29.81 -31.61 -26.31
CA GLY A 70 -28.58 -30.96 -25.84
C GLY A 70 -28.02 -29.91 -26.80
N ASP A 71 -28.85 -29.32 -27.68
CA ASP A 71 -28.41 -28.30 -28.64
C ASP A 71 -28.25 -26.89 -28.03
N GLY A 72 -28.75 -26.68 -26.80
CA GLY A 72 -28.69 -25.42 -26.07
C GLY A 72 -29.97 -24.57 -26.14
N ILE A 73 -30.99 -25.02 -26.85
CA ILE A 73 -32.32 -24.41 -26.90
C ILE A 73 -33.25 -25.21 -25.95
N PRO A 74 -33.86 -24.58 -24.93
CA PRO A 74 -34.76 -25.29 -24.03
C PRO A 74 -35.98 -25.91 -24.74
N ASP A 75 -36.44 -27.10 -24.30
CA ASP A 75 -37.62 -27.85 -24.80
C ASP A 75 -38.91 -27.00 -24.97
N SER A 76 -38.99 -25.87 -24.27
CA SER A 76 -40.13 -24.94 -24.26
C SER A 76 -40.06 -23.83 -25.33
N LEU A 77 -38.90 -23.65 -25.95
CA LEU A 77 -38.60 -22.69 -27.02
C LEU A 77 -38.23 -23.40 -28.33
N ASP A 78 -37.75 -24.64 -28.21
CA ASP A 78 -37.42 -25.53 -29.31
C ASP A 78 -38.68 -26.08 -30.02
N SER A 79 -38.64 -26.08 -31.36
CA SER A 79 -39.67 -26.60 -32.26
C SER A 79 -39.51 -28.10 -32.58
N CYS A 80 -38.32 -28.68 -32.37
CA CYS A 80 -38.00 -30.09 -32.50
C CYS A 80 -37.30 -30.75 -31.26
N PRO A 81 -37.87 -30.74 -30.01
CA PRO A 81 -37.26 -31.18 -28.71
C PRO A 81 -36.74 -32.61 -28.51
N THR A 82 -36.19 -33.22 -29.55
CA THR A 82 -35.57 -34.55 -29.60
C THR A 82 -34.59 -34.70 -30.78
N GLN A 83 -34.25 -33.62 -31.49
CA GLN A 83 -33.40 -33.57 -32.68
C GLN A 83 -32.54 -32.31 -32.63
N ASP A 84 -31.23 -32.50 -32.50
CA ASP A 84 -30.25 -31.44 -32.35
C ASP A 84 -30.23 -30.44 -33.53
N GLU A 85 -30.30 -29.14 -33.23
CA GLU A 85 -30.11 -28.06 -34.20
C GLU A 85 -28.79 -28.22 -34.98
N THR A 86 -28.85 -27.98 -36.30
CA THR A 86 -27.69 -27.98 -37.19
C THR A 86 -27.21 -26.55 -37.39
N VAL A 87 -26.51 -26.00 -36.40
CA VAL A 87 -25.97 -24.62 -36.45
C VAL A 87 -25.11 -24.40 -37.70
N ASN A 88 -25.66 -23.69 -38.68
CA ASN A 88 -25.11 -23.51 -40.02
C ASN A 88 -25.21 -22.07 -40.57
N GLY A 89 -25.86 -21.15 -39.83
CA GLY A 89 -26.09 -19.76 -40.21
C GLY A 89 -27.46 -19.51 -40.86
N PHE A 90 -28.34 -20.51 -40.89
CA PHE A 90 -29.69 -20.45 -41.42
C PHE A 90 -30.65 -21.01 -40.36
N GLN A 91 -31.62 -20.19 -39.95
CA GLN A 91 -32.69 -20.51 -38.99
C GLN A 91 -32.28 -21.09 -37.62
N ASP A 92 -31.00 -20.99 -37.20
CA ASP A 92 -30.36 -21.57 -35.96
C ASP A 92 -30.98 -21.20 -34.58
N THR A 93 -32.23 -20.76 -34.53
CA THR A 93 -32.98 -20.31 -33.36
C THR A 93 -34.34 -20.99 -33.19
N ASP A 94 -34.74 -21.86 -34.13
CA ASP A 94 -36.00 -22.59 -34.02
C ASP A 94 -35.85 -24.02 -33.45
N GLY A 95 -34.62 -24.53 -33.37
CA GLY A 95 -34.27 -25.82 -32.75
C GLY A 95 -34.49 -27.01 -33.68
N CYS A 96 -34.67 -26.79 -34.98
CA CYS A 96 -34.94 -27.85 -35.93
C CYS A 96 -33.81 -27.99 -36.97
N PRO A 97 -33.14 -29.16 -37.07
CA PRO A 97 -32.04 -29.35 -38.01
C PRO A 97 -32.44 -29.07 -39.46
N ASP A 98 -31.78 -28.08 -40.06
CA ASP A 98 -32.03 -27.65 -41.44
C ASP A 98 -30.80 -27.73 -42.36
N VAL A 99 -30.94 -27.20 -43.58
CA VAL A 99 -29.83 -27.06 -44.53
C VAL A 99 -29.91 -25.70 -45.24
N VAL A 100 -28.76 -25.02 -45.33
CA VAL A 100 -28.62 -23.80 -46.16
C VAL A 100 -29.10 -24.07 -47.59
N PRO A 101 -30.09 -23.31 -48.11
CA PRO A 101 -30.50 -23.43 -49.51
C PRO A 101 -29.32 -23.14 -50.45
N PRO A 102 -29.14 -23.90 -51.54
CA PRO A 102 -28.08 -23.62 -52.50
C PRO A 102 -28.28 -22.20 -53.05
N PRO A 103 -27.21 -21.39 -53.15
CA PRO A 103 -27.33 -20.02 -53.60
C PRO A 103 -27.77 -20.00 -55.07
N THR A 104 -28.55 -18.99 -55.44
CA THR A 104 -29.11 -18.90 -56.79
C THR A 104 -28.04 -18.54 -57.81
N ASP A 105 -28.02 -19.27 -58.91
CA ASP A 105 -27.25 -19.04 -60.13
C ASP A 105 -28.27 -19.01 -61.28
N THR A 106 -28.22 -17.97 -62.12
CA THR A 106 -29.29 -17.63 -63.08
C THR A 106 -29.00 -18.05 -64.51
N ASP A 107 -27.73 -18.06 -64.92
CA ASP A 107 -27.30 -18.45 -66.27
C ASP A 107 -26.55 -19.79 -66.32
N GLY A 108 -26.11 -20.30 -65.16
CA GLY A 108 -25.65 -21.68 -64.97
C GLY A 108 -24.16 -21.90 -65.18
N ASP A 109 -23.33 -20.88 -65.01
CA ASP A 109 -21.87 -21.00 -65.10
C ASP A 109 -21.21 -21.58 -63.83
N GLY A 110 -21.93 -21.60 -62.70
CA GLY A 110 -21.47 -22.07 -61.40
C GLY A 110 -21.06 -20.98 -60.41
N ILE A 111 -21.15 -19.70 -60.79
CA ILE A 111 -20.89 -18.53 -59.95
C ILE A 111 -22.25 -18.03 -59.41
N PRO A 112 -22.45 -17.97 -58.08
CA PRO A 112 -23.73 -17.51 -57.54
C PRO A 112 -24.02 -16.03 -57.83
N ASN A 113 -25.28 -15.69 -58.11
CA ASN A 113 -25.83 -14.33 -58.32
C ASN A 113 -25.39 -13.26 -57.30
N SER A 114 -24.93 -13.68 -56.11
CA SER A 114 -24.47 -12.80 -55.04
C SER A 114 -23.03 -12.31 -55.21
N ILE A 115 -22.23 -12.98 -56.05
CA ILE A 115 -20.84 -12.64 -56.36
C ILE A 115 -20.57 -12.54 -57.88
N ASP A 116 -21.50 -13.03 -58.70
CA ASP A 116 -21.53 -12.85 -60.15
C ASP A 116 -21.87 -11.38 -60.53
N THR A 117 -20.99 -10.75 -61.30
CA THR A 117 -21.12 -9.37 -61.78
C THR A 117 -22.06 -9.26 -62.99
N CYS A 118 -22.29 -10.35 -63.72
CA CYS A 118 -22.99 -10.37 -65.01
C CYS A 118 -24.33 -11.14 -65.05
N ILE A 119 -24.73 -11.94 -64.04
CA ILE A 119 -26.07 -12.50 -63.63
C ILE A 119 -26.94 -13.17 -64.72
N THR A 120 -26.72 -12.91 -65.99
CA THR A 120 -27.55 -13.33 -67.13
C THR A 120 -26.71 -13.64 -68.36
N GLN A 121 -25.38 -13.64 -68.21
CA GLN A 121 -24.39 -13.92 -69.24
C GLN A 121 -23.30 -14.78 -68.61
N PRO A 122 -23.25 -16.09 -68.93
CA PRO A 122 -22.37 -17.02 -68.24
C PRO A 122 -20.90 -16.75 -68.57
N GLU A 123 -20.04 -16.94 -67.57
CA GLU A 123 -18.58 -16.85 -67.65
C GLU A 123 -18.00 -17.68 -68.81
N THR A 124 -16.94 -17.15 -69.43
CA THR A 124 -16.12 -17.81 -70.44
C THR A 124 -14.82 -18.28 -69.82
N LEU A 125 -14.86 -19.38 -69.04
CA LEU A 125 -13.70 -19.98 -68.38
C LEU A 125 -12.49 -20.16 -69.34
N ASN A 126 -11.52 -19.23 -69.26
CA ASN A 126 -10.41 -19.11 -70.19
C ASN A 126 -9.04 -18.85 -69.52
N GLY A 127 -9.01 -18.78 -68.18
CA GLY A 127 -7.82 -18.52 -67.39
C GLY A 127 -7.56 -17.04 -67.12
N TYR A 128 -8.51 -16.16 -67.43
CA TYR A 128 -8.42 -14.71 -67.23
C TYR A 128 -9.77 -14.24 -66.66
N GLN A 129 -9.71 -13.56 -65.51
CA GLN A 129 -10.85 -13.08 -64.71
C GLN A 129 -12.03 -14.04 -64.44
N ASP A 130 -11.88 -15.35 -64.72
CA ASP A 130 -12.76 -16.52 -64.46
C ASP A 130 -13.58 -16.57 -63.13
N THR A 131 -13.46 -15.59 -62.24
CA THR A 131 -14.14 -15.46 -60.94
C THR A 131 -15.09 -14.27 -60.84
N ASP A 132 -15.15 -13.35 -61.81
CA ASP A 132 -16.01 -12.15 -61.75
C ASP A 132 -17.43 -12.39 -62.31
N GLY A 133 -17.63 -13.48 -63.06
CA GLY A 133 -18.90 -13.89 -63.67
C GLY A 133 -19.17 -13.28 -65.04
N CYS A 134 -18.28 -12.45 -65.56
CA CYS A 134 -18.48 -11.70 -66.79
C CYS A 134 -17.67 -12.29 -67.97
N PRO A 135 -18.35 -12.77 -69.05
CA PRO A 135 -17.66 -13.38 -70.18
C PRO A 135 -16.67 -12.42 -70.86
N ASP A 136 -15.39 -12.76 -70.75
CA ASP A 136 -14.31 -11.95 -71.31
C ASP A 136 -13.53 -12.65 -72.43
N THR A 137 -12.38 -12.06 -72.80
CA THR A 137 -11.42 -12.68 -73.71
C THR A 137 -10.01 -12.43 -73.21
N ASN A 138 -9.25 -13.51 -72.98
CA ASN A 138 -7.82 -13.48 -72.67
C ASN A 138 -7.07 -12.36 -73.46
N PRO A 139 -6.45 -11.38 -72.78
CA PRO A 139 -5.71 -10.31 -73.43
C PRO A 139 -4.51 -10.85 -74.22
N ALA A 140 -4.01 -10.05 -75.15
CA ALA A 140 -3.07 -10.53 -76.16
C ALA A 140 -1.79 -11.15 -75.53
N THR A 141 -1.39 -12.31 -76.03
CA THR A 141 -0.23 -13.12 -75.58
C THR A 141 1.12 -12.51 -75.97
N THR A 142 1.26 -11.18 -75.91
CA THR A 142 2.53 -10.48 -76.07
C THR A 142 3.10 -10.23 -74.69
N ASP A 143 4.29 -10.76 -74.50
CA ASP A 143 5.13 -10.79 -73.31
C ASP A 143 6.54 -10.59 -73.89
N THR A 144 7.09 -9.38 -73.71
CA THR A 144 8.17 -8.83 -74.53
C THR A 144 9.56 -9.13 -73.98
N ASP A 145 9.70 -9.27 -72.67
CA ASP A 145 10.91 -9.69 -71.94
C ASP A 145 10.88 -11.17 -71.57
N GLY A 146 9.70 -11.76 -71.37
CA GLY A 146 9.51 -13.20 -71.19
C GLY A 146 9.40 -13.64 -69.74
N ASP A 147 8.99 -12.76 -68.82
CA ASP A 147 8.87 -13.07 -67.39
C ASP A 147 7.58 -13.86 -67.04
N GLY A 148 6.59 -13.84 -67.94
CA GLY A 148 5.31 -14.54 -67.82
C GLY A 148 4.10 -13.63 -67.55
N ILE A 149 4.31 -12.32 -67.38
CA ILE A 149 3.26 -11.29 -67.33
C ILE A 149 3.10 -10.71 -68.74
N SER A 150 1.87 -10.49 -69.20
CA SER A 150 1.65 -9.89 -70.53
C SER A 150 1.98 -8.39 -70.52
N ASP A 151 2.46 -7.85 -71.65
CA ASP A 151 2.71 -6.42 -71.89
C ASP A 151 1.54 -5.48 -71.50
N SER A 152 0.33 -6.03 -71.37
CA SER A 152 -0.90 -5.29 -71.03
C SER A 152 -1.23 -5.23 -69.54
N LEU A 153 -0.55 -6.05 -68.72
CA LEU A 153 -0.68 -6.14 -67.26
C LEU A 153 0.62 -5.74 -66.55
N ASP A 154 1.74 -5.90 -67.24
CA ASP A 154 3.09 -5.54 -66.83
C ASP A 154 3.30 -4.01 -66.81
N GLN A 155 3.87 -3.49 -65.71
CA GLN A 155 4.24 -2.08 -65.54
C GLN A 155 5.61 -1.73 -66.16
N CYS A 156 6.47 -2.72 -66.41
CA CYS A 156 7.76 -2.62 -67.06
C CYS A 156 7.96 -3.52 -68.33
N PRO A 157 7.12 -3.48 -69.41
CA PRO A 157 7.09 -4.40 -70.60
C PRO A 157 8.32 -4.57 -71.50
N THR A 158 9.53 -4.43 -70.96
CA THR A 158 10.82 -4.59 -71.60
C THR A 158 11.94 -4.98 -70.60
N GLN A 159 11.61 -5.28 -69.35
CA GLN A 159 12.53 -5.60 -68.25
C GLN A 159 11.94 -6.73 -67.40
N ASP A 160 12.62 -7.87 -67.39
CA ASP A 160 12.17 -9.08 -66.69
C ASP A 160 12.03 -8.91 -65.16
N GLU A 161 10.89 -9.32 -64.60
CA GLU A 161 10.65 -9.41 -63.17
C GLU A 161 11.75 -10.17 -62.41
N THR A 162 12.16 -9.64 -61.27
CA THR A 162 13.10 -10.25 -60.33
C THR A 162 12.35 -10.97 -59.21
N VAL A 163 11.67 -12.08 -59.54
CA VAL A 163 10.85 -12.88 -58.60
C VAL A 163 11.59 -13.16 -57.28
N ASN A 164 11.17 -12.49 -56.22
CA ASN A 164 11.85 -12.47 -54.92
C ASN A 164 10.90 -12.53 -53.70
N GLY A 165 9.59 -12.46 -53.91
CA GLY A 165 8.57 -12.47 -52.84
C GLY A 165 8.05 -11.08 -52.46
N PHE A 166 8.52 -10.03 -53.11
CA PHE A 166 8.06 -8.65 -53.00
C PHE A 166 7.67 -8.15 -54.40
N ALA A 167 6.52 -7.47 -54.49
CA ALA A 167 5.85 -6.97 -55.71
C ALA A 167 5.74 -7.86 -56.97
N ASP A 168 6.15 -9.15 -56.96
CA ASP A 168 6.24 -10.14 -58.08
C ASP A 168 5.07 -10.24 -59.12
N LEU A 169 3.98 -9.49 -58.95
CA LEU A 169 2.81 -9.44 -59.83
C LEU A 169 2.72 -8.14 -60.67
N ASP A 170 3.64 -7.19 -60.51
CA ASP A 170 3.62 -5.94 -61.28
C ASP A 170 4.54 -5.92 -62.52
N GLY A 171 5.46 -6.87 -62.63
CA GLY A 171 6.38 -7.03 -63.77
C GLY A 171 7.59 -6.11 -63.72
N CYS A 172 7.80 -5.36 -62.64
CA CYS A 172 8.92 -4.44 -62.51
C CYS A 172 10.00 -4.99 -61.58
N PRO A 173 11.25 -5.21 -62.08
CA PRO A 173 12.33 -5.75 -61.26
C PRO A 173 12.64 -4.87 -60.03
N ASP A 174 12.40 -5.43 -58.84
CA ASP A 174 12.56 -4.74 -57.57
C ASP A 174 13.61 -5.38 -56.63
N VAL A 175 13.60 -4.96 -55.36
CA VAL A 175 14.32 -5.62 -54.27
C VAL A 175 13.45 -5.69 -53.04
N VAL A 176 13.45 -6.84 -52.34
CA VAL A 176 12.85 -6.98 -51.00
C VAL A 176 13.38 -5.86 -50.09
N PRO A 177 12.53 -4.99 -49.52
CA PRO A 177 12.96 -4.00 -48.55
C PRO A 177 13.53 -4.70 -47.31
N PRO A 178 14.56 -4.14 -46.66
CA PRO A 178 15.08 -4.70 -45.42
C PRO A 178 13.97 -4.72 -44.36
N THR A 179 13.97 -5.72 -43.47
CA THR A 179 12.95 -5.83 -42.43
C THR A 179 13.07 -4.68 -41.43
N ASP A 180 11.91 -4.18 -41.03
CA ASP A 180 11.66 -3.09 -40.08
C ASP A 180 10.43 -3.54 -39.30
N THR A 181 10.66 -4.00 -38.07
CA THR A 181 9.69 -4.80 -37.30
C THR A 181 8.69 -3.95 -36.53
N ASP A 182 9.02 -2.70 -36.18
CA ASP A 182 8.14 -1.76 -35.49
C ASP A 182 7.69 -0.57 -36.36
N GLY A 183 8.31 -0.36 -37.53
CA GLY A 183 7.87 0.56 -38.56
C GLY A 183 8.36 2.00 -38.37
N ASP A 184 9.47 2.22 -37.67
CA ASP A 184 10.02 3.57 -37.46
C ASP A 184 10.83 4.12 -38.67
N GLY A 185 11.17 3.25 -39.63
CA GLY A 185 11.94 3.58 -40.83
C GLY A 185 13.43 3.21 -40.77
N ILE A 186 13.92 2.64 -39.67
CA ILE A 186 15.25 2.07 -39.50
C ILE A 186 15.12 0.55 -39.54
N SER A 187 15.85 -0.10 -40.47
CA SER A 187 15.79 -1.56 -40.57
C SER A 187 16.35 -2.26 -39.32
N ASP A 188 15.82 -3.43 -38.96
CA ASP A 188 16.24 -4.27 -37.82
C ASP A 188 17.76 -4.55 -37.75
N SER A 189 18.45 -4.42 -38.89
CA SER A 189 19.90 -4.66 -39.03
C SER A 189 20.78 -3.46 -38.65
N LEU A 190 20.18 -2.27 -38.52
CA LEU A 190 20.81 -0.99 -38.16
C LEU A 190 20.25 -0.45 -36.84
N ASP A 191 19.03 -0.82 -36.51
CA ASP A 191 18.31 -0.51 -35.29
C ASP A 191 18.89 -1.23 -34.05
N GLN A 192 19.04 -0.51 -32.94
CA GLN A 192 19.47 -1.02 -31.64
C GLN A 192 18.30 -1.56 -30.78
N CYS A 193 17.06 -1.20 -31.10
CA CYS A 193 15.82 -1.63 -30.45
C CYS A 193 14.73 -2.20 -31.42
N PRO A 194 14.97 -3.27 -32.24
CA PRO A 194 14.09 -3.80 -33.33
C PRO A 194 12.67 -4.31 -33.02
N THR A 195 11.99 -3.73 -32.04
CA THR A 195 10.63 -4.03 -31.59
C THR A 195 9.99 -2.84 -30.84
N GLN A 196 10.67 -1.69 -30.76
CA GLN A 196 10.25 -0.49 -30.07
C GLN A 196 10.59 0.74 -30.92
N PRO A 197 9.60 1.39 -31.55
CA PRO A 197 9.88 2.40 -32.55
C PRO A 197 10.53 3.65 -31.94
N GLU A 198 11.49 4.23 -32.67
CA GLU A 198 12.17 5.47 -32.38
C GLU A 198 11.22 6.62 -31.97
N THR A 199 11.66 7.44 -31.02
CA THR A 199 10.94 8.64 -30.56
C THR A 199 11.67 9.88 -31.04
N VAL A 200 11.49 10.23 -32.32
CA VAL A 200 12.13 11.40 -32.97
C VAL A 200 11.93 12.69 -32.16
N ASN A 201 12.97 13.11 -31.45
CA ASN A 201 12.95 14.17 -30.45
C ASN A 201 14.16 15.14 -30.55
N GLY A 202 15.14 14.84 -31.39
CA GLY A 202 16.38 15.61 -31.58
C GLY A 202 17.60 15.05 -30.84
N PHE A 203 17.47 13.90 -30.18
CA PHE A 203 18.54 13.19 -29.48
C PHE A 203 18.56 11.73 -29.96
N ALA A 204 19.73 11.31 -30.44
CA ALA A 204 20.02 9.95 -30.90
C ALA A 204 19.11 9.32 -31.98
N ASP A 205 18.18 10.09 -32.59
CA ASP A 205 17.16 9.73 -33.62
C ASP A 205 17.58 8.87 -34.87
N LEU A 206 18.78 8.33 -34.89
CA LEU A 206 19.35 7.46 -35.93
C LEU A 206 19.77 6.09 -35.37
N ASP A 207 19.44 5.77 -34.12
CA ASP A 207 19.79 4.49 -33.51
C ASP A 207 18.61 3.54 -33.27
N GLY A 208 17.38 4.02 -33.44
CA GLY A 208 16.15 3.20 -33.44
C GLY A 208 15.61 2.93 -32.04
N CYS A 209 16.20 3.51 -30.99
CA CYS A 209 15.74 3.32 -29.63
C CYS A 209 14.87 4.49 -29.14
N PRO A 210 13.72 4.24 -28.50
CA PRO A 210 12.85 5.30 -27.98
C PRO A 210 13.53 6.06 -26.84
N ASP A 211 14.14 7.19 -27.17
CA ASP A 211 14.89 8.00 -26.22
C ASP A 211 14.03 9.01 -25.45
N VAL A 212 14.52 9.39 -24.26
CA VAL A 212 13.93 10.44 -23.44
C VAL A 212 14.91 11.58 -23.23
N VAL A 213 14.69 12.70 -23.92
CA VAL A 213 15.38 13.95 -23.62
C VAL A 213 14.92 14.42 -22.25
N ALA A 214 15.80 14.30 -21.26
CA ALA A 214 15.58 14.90 -19.95
C ALA A 214 15.25 16.40 -20.12
N PRO A 215 14.21 16.92 -19.45
CA PRO A 215 13.91 18.34 -19.49
C PRO A 215 15.15 19.15 -19.05
N LYS A 216 15.29 20.35 -19.62
CA LYS A 216 16.42 21.20 -19.29
C LYS A 216 16.18 21.79 -17.91
N ASP A 217 17.07 21.46 -16.99
CA ASP A 217 17.13 21.96 -15.62
C ASP A 217 18.53 22.58 -15.46
N THR A 218 18.58 23.89 -15.20
CA THR A 218 19.82 24.69 -15.31
C THR A 218 20.63 24.72 -14.02
N ASP A 219 19.98 24.68 -12.86
CA ASP A 219 20.62 24.74 -11.55
C ASP A 219 20.57 23.40 -10.78
N ASN A 220 19.79 22.42 -11.28
CA ASN A 220 19.71 21.02 -10.86
C ASN A 220 18.94 20.84 -9.55
N ASP A 221 17.86 21.60 -9.34
CA ASP A 221 16.94 21.40 -8.22
C ASP A 221 15.86 20.32 -8.46
N GLY A 222 15.66 19.91 -9.72
CA GLY A 222 14.68 18.90 -10.13
C GLY A 222 13.45 19.46 -10.86
N ILE A 223 13.38 20.76 -11.13
CA ILE A 223 12.27 21.42 -11.83
C ILE A 223 12.72 21.79 -13.27
N ASP A 224 11.85 21.59 -14.28
CA ASP A 224 12.15 21.95 -15.68
C ASP A 224 12.16 23.49 -15.82
N ASP A 225 13.19 24.05 -16.45
CA ASP A 225 13.36 25.48 -16.85
C ASP A 225 12.06 26.12 -17.37
N LYS A 226 11.15 25.33 -17.95
CA LYS A 226 9.86 25.79 -18.52
C LYS A 226 8.78 26.10 -17.48
N ILE A 227 8.84 25.49 -16.30
CA ILE A 227 7.86 25.63 -15.21
C ILE A 227 8.48 26.23 -13.94
N ASP A 228 9.80 26.16 -13.82
CA ASP A 228 10.60 26.88 -12.84
C ASP A 228 10.48 28.41 -13.01
N GLN A 229 10.19 29.12 -11.92
CA GLN A 229 10.11 30.59 -11.90
C GLN A 229 11.47 31.28 -11.72
N CYS A 230 12.50 30.56 -11.27
CA CYS A 230 13.87 31.02 -11.10
C CYS A 230 14.96 30.10 -11.77
N PRO A 231 14.94 29.85 -13.11
CA PRO A 231 15.80 28.86 -13.85
C PRO A 231 17.34 29.01 -13.85
N THR A 232 17.92 29.43 -12.75
CA THR A 232 19.35 29.66 -12.48
C THR A 232 19.68 29.69 -10.98
N GLN A 233 18.69 29.48 -10.11
CA GLN A 233 18.78 29.55 -8.65
C GLN A 233 17.93 28.42 -8.05
N SER A 234 18.59 27.33 -7.66
CA SER A 234 17.94 26.14 -7.09
C SER A 234 17.01 26.44 -5.92
N GLU A 235 15.83 25.83 -5.95
CA GLU A 235 14.85 25.75 -4.86
C GLU A 235 15.48 25.45 -3.48
N THR A 236 14.91 26.03 -2.42
CA THR A 236 15.27 25.80 -1.02
C THR A 236 14.13 25.09 -0.30
N VAL A 237 14.04 23.76 -0.48
CA VAL A 237 13.01 22.91 0.15
C VAL A 237 12.95 23.12 1.67
N ASN A 238 11.92 23.83 2.14
CA ASN A 238 11.73 24.25 3.52
C ASN A 238 10.29 24.09 4.04
N GLY A 239 9.33 23.67 3.20
CA GLY A 239 7.93 23.48 3.56
C GLY A 239 7.02 24.67 3.23
N PHE A 240 7.53 25.65 2.49
CA PHE A 240 6.83 26.82 1.99
C PHE A 240 7.17 26.94 0.50
N ASP A 241 6.13 27.07 -0.34
CA ASP A 241 6.15 27.22 -1.81
C ASP A 241 7.15 26.36 -2.65
N ASP A 242 7.73 25.27 -2.08
CA ASP A 242 8.73 24.27 -2.59
C ASP A 242 8.49 23.63 -4.00
N SER A 243 7.55 24.13 -4.79
CA SER A 243 7.18 23.63 -6.12
C SER A 243 7.26 24.70 -7.21
N ASP A 244 7.74 25.89 -6.86
CA ASP A 244 7.74 27.06 -7.73
C ASP A 244 9.13 27.34 -8.36
N GLY A 245 10.19 26.74 -7.80
CA GLY A 245 11.57 26.78 -8.31
C GLY A 245 12.39 27.96 -7.80
N CYS A 246 11.82 28.81 -6.94
CA CYS A 246 12.51 29.98 -6.41
C CYS A 246 12.96 29.76 -4.96
N PRO A 247 14.25 30.02 -4.62
CA PRO A 247 14.75 29.80 -3.27
C PRO A 247 14.07 30.70 -2.25
N ASP A 248 13.19 30.10 -1.45
CA ASP A 248 12.43 30.81 -0.45
C ASP A 248 13.28 31.32 0.72
N VAL A 249 13.16 32.62 0.97
CA VAL A 249 13.68 33.22 2.19
C VAL A 249 12.52 33.32 3.17
N LEU A 250 12.49 32.41 4.15
CA LEU A 250 11.63 32.52 5.33
C LEU A 250 11.84 33.89 5.97
N THR A 251 10.97 34.84 5.63
CA THR A 251 10.92 36.17 6.24
C THR A 251 10.25 36.03 7.60
N ILE A 252 10.98 35.42 8.53
CA ILE A 252 10.66 35.39 9.96
C ILE A 252 10.56 36.84 10.44
N GLN A 253 9.34 37.36 10.38
CA GLN A 253 9.03 38.72 10.72
C GLN A 253 9.06 38.82 12.24
N ASP A 254 10.12 39.44 12.73
CA ASP A 254 10.35 39.81 14.13
C ASP A 254 10.39 41.34 14.15
N SER A 255 9.39 41.94 14.80
CA SER A 255 9.05 43.35 14.60
C SER A 255 9.74 44.30 15.59
N ASP A 256 10.12 43.80 16.77
CA ASP A 256 10.77 44.53 17.86
C ASP A 256 12.17 43.99 18.21
N LYS A 257 12.52 42.79 17.72
CA LYS A 257 13.87 42.22 17.64
C LYS A 257 14.39 41.64 18.94
N ASP A 258 13.53 40.96 19.68
CA ASP A 258 13.92 40.12 20.81
C ASP A 258 14.40 38.71 20.40
N GLY A 259 14.06 38.25 19.19
CA GLY A 259 14.39 36.92 18.66
C GLY A 259 13.23 35.92 18.66
N ILE A 260 12.05 36.32 19.11
CA ILE A 260 10.79 35.57 18.98
C ILE A 260 10.07 36.09 17.72
N VAL A 261 9.49 35.19 16.93
CA VAL A 261 8.85 35.55 15.66
C VAL A 261 7.41 36.01 15.89
N ASN A 262 6.92 36.99 15.12
CA ASN A 262 5.56 37.57 15.23
C ASN A 262 4.40 36.54 15.33
N SER A 263 4.60 35.31 14.88
CA SER A 263 3.61 34.22 14.92
C SER A 263 3.64 33.36 16.19
N ALA A 264 4.74 33.44 16.96
CA ALA A 264 4.93 32.80 18.26
C ALA A 264 4.93 33.83 19.42
N ASP A 265 5.08 35.11 19.09
CA ASP A 265 5.12 36.25 19.99
C ASP A 265 3.70 36.77 20.34
N THR A 266 3.42 36.90 21.64
CA THR A 266 2.14 37.41 22.18
C THR A 266 2.09 38.94 22.21
N CYS A 267 3.24 39.62 22.19
CA CYS A 267 3.39 41.07 22.18
C CYS A 267 4.23 41.63 20.98
N PRO A 268 3.90 41.41 19.68
CA PRO A 268 4.74 41.68 18.47
C PRO A 268 5.20 43.11 18.12
N ARG A 269 5.44 43.95 19.12
CA ARG A 269 5.93 45.35 19.07
C ARG A 269 6.61 45.80 20.38
N SER A 270 6.68 44.95 21.40
CA SER A 270 7.25 45.25 22.72
C SER A 270 8.22 44.11 23.06
N PRO A 271 9.54 44.31 22.91
CA PRO A 271 10.50 43.21 22.95
C PRO A 271 10.59 42.60 24.35
N GLU A 272 10.67 41.28 24.40
CA GLU A 272 10.87 40.47 25.59
C GLU A 272 12.05 40.95 26.45
N THR A 273 11.86 40.85 27.76
CA THR A 273 12.83 41.14 28.80
C THR A 273 13.33 39.86 29.43
N PHE A 274 14.12 39.07 28.68
CA PHE A 274 14.76 37.82 29.12
C PHE A 274 15.36 37.93 30.54
N ASN A 275 14.61 37.45 31.53
CA ASN A 275 14.91 37.63 32.95
C ASN A 275 14.73 36.33 33.76
N GLY A 276 14.35 35.24 33.10
CA GLY A 276 14.09 33.92 33.68
C GLY A 276 12.62 33.69 34.05
N PHE A 277 11.72 34.62 33.76
CA PHE A 277 10.29 34.52 34.03
C PHE A 277 9.51 34.76 32.74
N GLN A 278 8.82 33.71 32.27
CA GLN A 278 7.97 33.70 31.07
C GLN A 278 8.64 34.08 29.72
N ASP A 279 9.98 34.17 29.65
CA ASP A 279 10.90 34.37 28.51
C ASP A 279 10.59 33.66 27.14
N THR A 280 9.49 32.91 27.02
CA THR A 280 9.03 32.21 25.81
C THR A 280 7.72 32.74 25.23
N ASP A 281 7.00 33.65 25.90
CA ASP A 281 5.69 34.14 25.41
C ASP A 281 5.77 35.43 24.57
N GLY A 282 6.91 36.13 24.61
CA GLY A 282 7.20 37.34 23.83
C GLY A 282 6.78 38.64 24.51
N CYS A 283 6.29 38.60 25.75
CA CYS A 283 5.79 39.78 26.44
C CYS A 283 6.72 40.24 27.58
N PRO A 284 7.14 41.53 27.59
CA PRO A 284 8.10 42.04 28.57
C PRO A 284 7.56 42.02 30.00
N ASP A 285 7.96 41.00 30.74
CA ASP A 285 7.54 40.74 32.11
C ASP A 285 8.50 41.26 33.19
N VAL A 286 8.09 41.14 34.46
CA VAL A 286 8.92 41.44 35.62
C VAL A 286 8.88 40.30 36.63
N VAL A 287 10.06 39.88 37.09
CA VAL A 287 10.18 38.89 38.17
C VAL A 287 9.42 39.40 39.41
N PRO A 288 8.49 38.61 39.99
CA PRO A 288 7.82 38.97 41.24
C PRO A 288 8.83 39.09 42.39
N VAL A 289 8.92 40.27 43.03
CA VAL A 289 9.93 40.59 44.05
C VAL A 289 9.44 40.42 45.50
N ASN A 290 8.37 39.67 45.72
CA ASN A 290 7.88 39.37 47.06
C ASN A 290 8.56 38.10 47.56
N ASP A 291 9.48 38.30 48.50
CA ASP A 291 10.21 37.32 49.29
C ASP A 291 10.09 37.84 50.74
N SER A 292 9.21 37.22 51.52
CA SER A 292 8.71 37.75 52.79
C SER A 292 9.59 37.44 54.00
N ASP A 293 10.50 36.47 53.90
CA ASP A 293 11.45 36.10 54.96
C ASP A 293 12.94 36.20 54.57
N GLY A 294 13.25 36.32 53.28
CA GLY A 294 14.56 36.68 52.75
C GLY A 294 15.43 35.50 52.36
N ASP A 295 14.86 34.33 52.06
CA ASP A 295 15.61 33.10 51.73
C ASP A 295 15.94 32.93 50.23
N LEU A 296 15.48 33.87 49.39
CA LEU A 296 15.61 33.91 47.92
C LEU A 296 14.62 33.03 47.13
N ILE A 297 13.62 32.45 47.78
CA ILE A 297 12.46 31.81 47.17
C ILE A 297 11.28 32.79 47.27
N ILE A 298 10.51 32.95 46.17
CA ILE A 298 9.46 33.98 46.12
C ILE A 298 8.14 33.46 46.71
N ASP A 299 7.39 34.33 47.42
CA ASP A 299 6.15 34.02 48.16
C ASP A 299 5.10 33.19 47.37
N SER A 300 5.14 33.24 46.04
CA SER A 300 4.22 32.53 45.14
C SER A 300 4.62 31.10 44.81
N VAL A 301 5.86 30.69 45.07
CA VAL A 301 6.38 29.32 44.87
C VAL A 301 6.94 28.69 46.15
N ASP A 302 7.17 29.52 47.17
CA ASP A 302 7.54 29.13 48.52
C ASP A 302 6.38 28.40 49.24
N SER A 303 6.68 27.25 49.86
CA SER A 303 5.73 26.44 50.64
C SER A 303 5.58 26.91 52.09
N CYS A 304 6.52 27.68 52.62
CA CYS A 304 6.50 28.31 53.93
C CYS A 304 6.81 29.85 53.93
N PRO A 305 6.05 30.74 53.23
CA PRO A 305 6.35 32.18 52.92
C PRO A 305 6.59 33.20 54.06
N THR A 306 7.07 32.76 55.21
CA THR A 306 7.33 33.55 56.43
C THR A 306 8.41 32.89 57.32
N GLN A 307 9.05 31.83 56.85
CA GLN A 307 10.06 31.02 57.55
C GLN A 307 11.18 30.65 56.57
N ALA A 308 12.23 31.46 56.55
CA ALA A 308 13.37 31.27 55.64
C ALA A 308 13.96 29.86 55.66
N GLU A 309 14.21 29.31 54.46
CA GLU A 309 14.87 28.03 54.20
C GLU A 309 16.20 27.85 54.97
N THR A 310 16.43 26.62 55.42
CA THR A 310 17.67 26.18 56.06
C THR A 310 18.55 25.46 55.04
N VAL A 311 19.20 26.24 54.16
CA VAL A 311 20.09 25.71 53.09
C VAL A 311 21.17 24.79 53.68
N ASN A 312 20.98 23.49 53.53
CA ASN A 312 21.78 22.43 54.13
C ASN A 312 22.13 21.28 53.17
N GLY A 313 21.56 21.23 51.96
CA GLY A 313 21.75 20.19 50.96
C GLY A 313 20.62 19.16 50.89
N PHE A 314 19.51 19.40 51.61
CA PHE A 314 18.31 18.59 51.62
C PHE A 314 17.11 19.52 51.41
N GLN A 315 16.26 19.18 50.44
CA GLN A 315 15.05 19.90 50.03
C GLN A 315 15.12 21.43 49.84
N ASP A 316 16.31 22.02 49.63
CA ASP A 316 16.60 23.48 49.57
C ASP A 316 15.87 24.30 48.46
N THR A 317 14.76 23.80 47.91
CA THR A 317 13.97 24.38 46.82
C THR A 317 12.48 24.50 47.14
N ASP A 318 11.99 23.99 48.29
CA ASP A 318 10.56 24.07 48.65
C ASP A 318 10.21 25.27 49.53
N GLY A 319 11.19 25.94 50.13
CA GLY A 319 11.03 27.15 50.97
C GLY A 319 10.71 26.84 52.43
N CYS A 320 10.80 25.57 52.86
CA CYS A 320 10.44 25.18 54.22
C CYS A 320 11.67 24.70 55.01
N PRO A 321 12.05 25.37 56.11
CA PRO A 321 13.27 25.08 56.85
C PRO A 321 13.28 23.66 57.40
N ASP A 322 14.23 22.86 56.91
CA ASP A 322 14.38 21.47 57.30
C ASP A 322 15.71 21.15 58.03
N THR A 323 15.94 19.86 58.25
CA THR A 323 17.19 19.35 58.81
C THR A 323 17.64 18.11 58.06
N LEU A 324 18.93 18.04 57.73
CA LEU A 324 19.60 16.85 57.19
C LEU A 324 19.11 15.55 57.87
N PRO A 325 18.71 14.52 57.11
CA PRO A 325 18.40 13.21 57.65
C PRO A 325 19.65 12.62 58.33
N ILE A 326 19.52 12.27 59.62
CA ILE A 326 20.57 11.55 60.34
C ILE A 326 20.90 10.27 59.57
N GLN A 327 22.19 10.06 59.29
CA GLN A 327 22.65 8.84 58.65
C GLN A 327 22.67 7.75 59.73
N ASP A 328 21.88 6.70 59.49
CA ASP A 328 21.69 5.55 60.36
C ASP A 328 21.62 4.32 59.42
N SER A 329 22.78 3.71 59.22
CA SER A 329 23.07 2.78 58.13
C SER A 329 22.51 1.37 58.37
N ASP A 330 22.27 0.97 59.62
CA ASP A 330 21.63 -0.31 59.97
C ASP A 330 20.27 -0.20 60.67
N LYS A 331 19.87 1.02 61.08
CA LYS A 331 18.53 1.40 61.57
C LYS A 331 18.21 0.94 62.97
N ASP A 332 19.23 0.91 63.85
CA ASP A 332 19.04 0.68 65.28
C ASP A 332 18.59 1.93 66.06
N GLY A 333 18.72 3.13 65.47
CA GLY A 333 18.35 4.42 66.07
C GLY A 333 19.53 5.23 66.61
N ILE A 334 20.77 4.76 66.45
CA ILE A 334 22.01 5.50 66.69
C ILE A 334 22.58 5.90 65.32
N SER A 335 22.88 7.18 65.12
CA SER A 335 23.43 7.65 63.85
C SER A 335 24.90 7.27 63.70
N ASP A 336 25.36 6.98 62.47
CA ASP A 336 26.71 6.51 62.11
C ASP A 336 27.88 7.27 62.76
N ASP A 337 27.74 8.58 63.03
CA ASP A 337 28.75 9.43 63.69
C ASP A 337 28.95 9.13 65.20
N TYR A 338 27.97 8.49 65.83
CA TYR A 338 27.94 8.14 67.26
C TYR A 338 27.92 6.62 67.50
N ASP A 339 27.67 5.85 66.45
CA ASP A 339 27.73 4.40 66.42
C ASP A 339 29.18 3.90 66.22
N LYS A 340 29.61 2.92 67.02
CA LYS A 340 30.93 2.26 66.87
C LYS A 340 30.93 1.11 65.86
N CYS A 341 29.78 0.58 65.49
CA CYS A 341 29.57 -0.48 64.52
C CYS A 341 28.51 -0.11 63.43
N PRO A 342 28.70 0.94 62.60
CA PRO A 342 27.69 1.55 61.68
C PRO A 342 27.05 0.70 60.57
N ILE A 343 27.09 -0.62 60.65
CA ILE A 343 26.50 -1.58 59.72
C ILE A 343 26.01 -2.86 60.43
N GLN A 344 25.90 -2.84 61.76
CA GLN A 344 25.51 -3.95 62.62
C GLN A 344 24.65 -3.45 63.80
N SER A 345 23.35 -3.42 63.58
CA SER A 345 22.36 -2.95 64.56
C SER A 345 22.59 -3.47 65.98
N GLU A 346 22.55 -2.57 66.96
CA GLU A 346 22.66 -2.85 68.39
C GLU A 346 21.72 -3.97 68.88
N THR A 347 22.22 -4.79 69.78
CA THR A 347 21.46 -5.85 70.45
C THR A 347 20.87 -5.33 71.76
N ILE A 348 19.77 -4.58 71.67
CA ILE A 348 19.09 -3.97 72.84
C ILE A 348 18.75 -5.04 73.91
N ASN A 349 19.55 -5.08 74.98
CA ASN A 349 19.50 -6.09 76.03
C ASN A 349 19.69 -5.53 77.47
N ASN A 350 19.87 -4.21 77.62
CA ASN A 350 20.22 -3.46 78.85
C ASN A 350 21.68 -3.62 79.30
N TYR A 351 22.58 -3.95 78.37
CA TYR A 351 24.02 -3.94 78.53
C TYR A 351 24.59 -3.19 77.32
N GLN A 352 25.41 -2.18 77.61
CA GLN A 352 26.10 -1.24 76.70
C GLN A 352 25.31 -0.61 75.51
N ASP A 353 23.98 -0.64 75.49
CA ASP A 353 23.06 -0.29 74.38
C ASP A 353 23.10 1.18 73.85
N THR A 354 24.14 1.93 74.17
CA THR A 354 24.36 3.31 73.74
C THR A 354 25.60 3.46 72.88
N ASP A 355 26.22 2.35 72.46
CA ASP A 355 27.45 2.39 71.67
C ASP A 355 27.36 1.74 70.27
N GLY A 356 26.20 1.18 69.93
CA GLY A 356 25.83 0.73 68.59
C GLY A 356 26.46 -0.59 68.18
N CYS A 357 27.22 -1.24 69.07
CA CYS A 357 27.88 -2.50 68.78
C CYS A 357 27.19 -3.69 69.46
N PRO A 358 26.67 -4.67 68.70
CA PRO A 358 25.91 -5.78 69.25
C PRO A 358 26.73 -6.58 70.27
N ASP A 359 26.25 -6.61 71.50
CA ASP A 359 26.94 -7.24 72.62
C ASP A 359 26.16 -8.40 73.27
N VAL A 360 26.75 -8.98 74.33
CA VAL A 360 26.10 -10.01 75.16
C VAL A 360 26.43 -9.82 76.65
N VAL A 361 25.41 -9.96 77.49
CA VAL A 361 25.55 -9.90 78.96
C VAL A 361 26.56 -10.95 79.47
N PRO A 362 27.64 -10.56 80.18
CA PRO A 362 28.64 -11.51 80.66
C PRO A 362 28.09 -12.52 81.68
N VAL A 363 28.14 -13.81 81.35
CA VAL A 363 27.72 -14.90 82.25
C VAL A 363 28.84 -15.25 83.24
N ASN A 364 28.53 -15.22 84.53
CA ASN A 364 29.53 -15.21 85.61
C ASN A 364 29.61 -16.57 86.34
N ASP A 365 30.23 -17.57 85.70
CA ASP A 365 30.49 -18.88 86.29
C ASP A 365 31.86 -18.96 86.99
N SER A 366 31.91 -19.64 88.14
CA SER A 366 33.11 -19.67 88.98
C SER A 366 33.40 -21.03 89.65
N VAL A 367 34.72 -21.29 89.82
CA VAL A 367 35.38 -22.31 90.68
C VAL A 367 35.69 -23.70 90.05
N PRO A 368 36.87 -24.33 90.32
CA PRO A 368 37.58 -25.15 89.31
C PRO A 368 38.11 -26.54 89.73
N THR A 369 38.58 -27.34 88.74
CA THR A 369 39.57 -28.46 88.83
C THR A 369 39.97 -28.85 87.39
N SER A 370 41.14 -29.43 87.03
CA SER A 370 42.46 -29.63 87.67
C SER A 370 43.47 -30.23 86.65
N LYS A 371 44.76 -29.85 86.73
CA LYS A 371 46.00 -30.58 86.29
C LYS A 371 46.07 -31.37 84.96
N SER A 372 47.02 -30.99 84.09
CA SER A 372 48.20 -31.77 83.59
C SER A 372 48.62 -31.22 82.21
N GLU A 373 49.75 -30.55 82.01
CA GLU A 373 51.16 -31.03 82.07
C GLU A 373 51.59 -31.89 80.85
N GLN A 374 52.45 -31.30 79.99
CA GLN A 374 53.33 -31.93 78.97
C GLN A 374 52.61 -32.76 77.85
N ASP A 375 52.97 -32.74 76.57
CA ASP A 375 54.33 -32.66 76.00
C ASP A 375 54.31 -32.42 74.45
N ASN A 376 55.45 -31.93 73.97
CA ASN A 376 56.12 -32.09 72.66
C ASN A 376 55.45 -32.57 71.34
N SER A 377 56.09 -32.08 70.25
CA SER A 377 56.44 -32.83 69.01
C SER A 377 55.33 -33.14 68.00
N PHE A 378 55.47 -33.12 66.67
CA PHE A 378 56.47 -32.77 65.62
C PHE A 378 55.89 -33.44 64.36
N PHE A 379 56.28 -33.04 63.14
CA PHE A 379 55.90 -33.65 61.84
C PHE A 379 54.46 -33.42 61.36
N GLN A 380 54.15 -33.34 60.06
CA GLN A 380 54.82 -32.89 58.80
C GLN A 380 53.76 -33.07 57.67
N TRP A 381 53.91 -32.38 56.51
CA TRP A 381 53.61 -32.80 55.11
C TRP A 381 52.39 -33.76 54.85
N THR A 382 51.47 -33.58 53.90
CA THR A 382 51.53 -33.11 52.49
C THR A 382 50.09 -33.10 51.94
N ALA A 383 49.61 -32.04 51.26
CA ALA A 383 49.53 -31.86 49.80
C ALA A 383 48.35 -32.56 49.06
N ILE A 384 48.13 -32.20 47.78
CA ILE A 384 47.26 -32.85 46.75
C ILE A 384 45.73 -32.59 46.94
N ILE A 385 44.86 -32.31 45.95
CA ILE A 385 44.89 -31.89 44.51
C ILE A 385 43.48 -31.29 44.18
N ALA A 386 43.18 -30.53 43.12
CA ALA A 386 43.83 -29.39 42.42
C ALA A 386 42.95 -28.93 41.22
N ALA A 387 43.05 -27.66 40.80
CA ALA A 387 42.69 -27.11 39.46
C ALA A 387 41.17 -26.97 39.15
N ILE A 388 40.69 -26.22 38.14
CA ILE A 388 41.22 -25.73 36.83
C ILE A 388 40.70 -24.27 36.60
N ILE A 389 41.56 -23.23 36.54
CA ILE A 389 42.22 -22.57 35.38
C ILE A 389 41.40 -21.48 34.64
N THR A 390 42.09 -20.34 34.48
CA THR A 390 41.83 -19.06 33.80
C THR A 390 41.73 -19.11 32.26
N ALA A 391 41.26 -18.00 31.67
CA ALA A 391 41.77 -17.50 30.39
C ALA A 391 41.84 -15.96 30.37
N VAL A 392 42.89 -15.43 29.72
CA VAL A 392 43.19 -14.01 29.47
C VAL A 392 43.46 -13.86 27.98
N GLY A 393 43.13 -12.74 27.35
CA GLY A 393 43.66 -12.42 26.01
C GLY A 393 42.96 -11.27 25.30
N ALA A 394 43.75 -10.34 24.74
CA ALA A 394 43.28 -9.21 23.94
C ALA A 394 43.97 -9.19 22.56
N ILE A 395 43.55 -8.23 21.71
CA ILE A 395 44.18 -7.78 20.44
C ILE A 395 43.83 -8.61 19.19
N GLY A 396 43.37 -7.91 18.13
CA GLY A 396 43.30 -8.42 16.77
C GLY A 396 42.47 -7.57 15.81
N ALA A 397 43.09 -6.62 15.10
CA ALA A 397 42.41 -5.83 14.05
C ALA A 397 42.47 -6.53 12.68
N ALA A 398 41.41 -6.39 11.86
CA ALA A 398 41.39 -6.79 10.45
C ALA A 398 40.55 -5.83 9.60
N LYS A 399 40.92 -5.69 8.32
CA LYS A 399 40.47 -4.66 7.37
C LYS A 399 39.82 -5.27 6.13
N PHE A 400 38.84 -4.56 5.52
CA PHE A 400 38.37 -4.69 4.13
C PHE A 400 37.70 -6.05 3.77
N LYS A 401 36.68 -6.12 2.89
CA LYS A 401 36.65 -5.58 1.52
C LYS A 401 35.21 -5.58 0.95
N LYS A 402 34.91 -4.63 0.05
CA LYS A 402 33.68 -4.55 -0.78
C LYS A 402 33.93 -5.28 -2.13
N PRO A 403 32.93 -5.91 -2.77
CA PRO A 403 32.96 -6.20 -4.20
C PRO A 403 32.04 -5.25 -4.99
N SER A 404 32.35 -5.15 -6.29
CA SER A 404 31.73 -4.39 -7.39
C SER A 404 30.33 -3.83 -7.17
#